data_AF-A0A841RLR4-F1
#
_entry.id   AF-A0A841RLR4-F1
#
_cell.length_a   1.000
_cell.length_b   1.000
_cell.length_c   1.000
_cell.angle_alpha   90.00
_cell.angle_beta   90.00
_cell.angle_gamma   90.00
#
_symmetry.space_group_name_H-M   'P 1'
#
loop_
_entity.id
_entity.type
_entity.pdbx_description
1 polymer ?
#
loop_
_entity_poly.entity_id
_entity_poly.type
_entity_poly.pdbx_seq_one_letter_code
_entity_poly.pdbx_strand_id
1 'polypeptide(L)'
;MLIENYGLDAEHSDLAMKELEARNRLADFNSLSEAIEQVNSPVDVVVATFWKALAHINSQETIETVRKWELFEQEAAEEVRLAYLNGQDTMPKSVPARIRALGVSLFDQKDEGVPRRLLESDIEENLRKIKKRLQSKGQKFYEYERVYKWGLNHTNFMKVRTETQKSFEKFFHDLNTSKMITQPVFYGDFENAKETIRHMDNYELLSIFDDYSLTDTEIEENVRKANYFRYERRGDLTEKANDKMEAWYNRNREIYETWKINTPRRVLLYMEIVKEIDRRTLLRPDSVVGEMLAEGKWM
;
A
#
# COMPACT_ATOMS: atom_id res chain seq x y z
N MET A 1 7.34 -9.94 -13.74
CA MET A 1 5.94 -10.09 -14.17
C MET A 1 5.16 -10.63 -12.98
N LEU A 2 4.49 -9.77 -12.21
CA LEU A 2 3.78 -10.13 -10.97
C LEU A 2 2.44 -9.39 -10.92
N ILE A 3 1.61 -9.59 -11.95
CA ILE A 3 0.22 -9.09 -12.01
C ILE A 3 -0.78 -10.24 -11.90
N GLU A 4 -0.41 -11.47 -12.30
CA GLU A 4 -1.36 -12.59 -12.40
C GLU A 4 -1.58 -13.39 -11.10
N ASN A 5 -0.78 -13.21 -10.04
CA ASN A 5 -0.84 -14.10 -8.86
C ASN A 5 -1.62 -13.56 -7.64
N TYR A 6 -2.33 -12.43 -7.74
CA TYR A 6 -3.10 -11.89 -6.59
C TYR A 6 -4.61 -11.82 -6.79
N GLY A 7 -5.15 -12.24 -7.95
CA GLY A 7 -6.60 -12.35 -8.18
C GLY A 7 -7.38 -11.05 -7.90
N LEU A 8 -6.78 -9.89 -8.21
CA LEU A 8 -7.38 -8.57 -8.08
C LEU A 8 -7.81 -8.09 -9.48
N ASP A 9 -9.01 -8.48 -9.91
CA ASP A 9 -9.64 -7.99 -11.15
C ASP A 9 -10.35 -6.63 -10.98
N ALA A 10 -10.21 -6.00 -9.82
CA ALA A 10 -10.85 -4.72 -9.54
C ALA A 10 -10.07 -3.53 -10.12
N GLU A 11 -10.81 -2.61 -10.73
CA GLU A 11 -10.27 -1.34 -11.22
C GLU A 11 -9.84 -0.44 -10.04
N HIS A 12 -8.75 0.30 -10.26
CA HIS A 12 -8.24 1.30 -9.31
C HIS A 12 -8.96 2.65 -9.51
N SER A 13 -8.85 3.55 -8.54
CA SER A 13 -9.35 4.93 -8.72
C SER A 13 -8.50 5.74 -9.70
N ASP A 14 -9.12 6.22 -10.79
CA ASP A 14 -8.47 7.13 -11.76
C ASP A 14 -8.05 8.46 -11.14
N LEU A 15 -8.84 9.00 -10.21
CA LEU A 15 -8.49 10.24 -9.50
C LEU A 15 -7.26 10.03 -8.62
N ALA A 16 -7.14 8.88 -7.99
CA ALA A 16 -5.98 8.50 -7.20
C ALA A 16 -4.74 8.31 -8.10
N MET A 17 -4.90 7.73 -9.30
CA MET A 17 -3.80 7.61 -10.27
C MET A 17 -3.31 8.98 -10.75
N LYS A 18 -4.22 9.91 -11.07
CA LYS A 18 -3.86 11.30 -11.42
C LYS A 18 -3.14 12.00 -10.28
N GLU A 19 -3.56 11.76 -9.04
CA GLU A 19 -2.87 12.32 -7.87
C GLU A 19 -1.45 11.74 -7.74
N LEU A 20 -1.31 10.42 -7.89
CA LEU A 20 -0.01 9.74 -7.87
C LEU A 20 0.93 10.25 -8.94
N GLU A 21 0.47 10.44 -10.18
CA GLU A 21 1.29 11.01 -11.25
C GLU A 21 1.72 12.45 -10.94
N ALA A 22 0.81 13.26 -10.38
CA ALA A 22 1.09 14.66 -10.08
C ALA A 22 1.99 14.86 -8.86
N ARG A 23 1.91 13.97 -7.87
CA ARG A 23 2.53 14.15 -6.54
C ARG A 23 3.52 13.05 -6.15
N ASN A 24 3.60 11.97 -6.91
CA ASN A 24 4.29 10.72 -6.56
C ASN A 24 3.80 10.09 -5.25
N ARG A 25 2.61 10.46 -4.76
CA ARG A 25 2.00 9.92 -3.55
C ARG A 25 0.50 10.15 -3.54
N LEU A 26 -0.22 9.33 -2.78
CA LEU A 26 -1.56 9.64 -2.31
C LEU A 26 -1.44 10.52 -1.06
N ALA A 27 -2.17 11.65 -1.01
CA ALA A 27 -2.18 12.49 0.19
C ALA A 27 -3.10 11.90 1.27
N ASP A 28 -4.25 11.37 0.86
CA ASP A 28 -5.30 10.85 1.72
C ASP A 28 -6.24 9.92 0.91
N PHE A 29 -7.36 9.50 1.51
CA PHE A 29 -8.34 8.64 0.84
C PHE A 29 -9.35 9.40 -0.02
N ASN A 30 -9.30 10.73 -0.08
CA ASN A 30 -10.34 11.52 -0.73
C ASN A 30 -10.39 11.23 -2.23
N SER A 31 -9.23 11.02 -2.87
CA SER A 31 -9.12 10.65 -4.27
C SER A 31 -9.64 9.24 -4.58
N LEU A 32 -9.98 8.43 -3.57
CA LEU A 32 -10.62 7.13 -3.73
C LEU A 32 -12.15 7.20 -3.58
N SER A 33 -12.69 8.28 -3.00
CA SER A 33 -14.11 8.35 -2.58
C SER A 33 -15.08 8.06 -3.73
N GLU A 34 -14.89 8.70 -4.89
CA GLU A 34 -15.79 8.52 -6.03
C GLU A 34 -15.82 7.07 -6.53
N ALA A 35 -14.65 6.43 -6.63
CA ALA A 35 -14.54 5.04 -7.06
C ALA A 35 -15.17 4.08 -6.04
N ILE A 36 -14.98 4.33 -4.75
CA ILE A 36 -15.61 3.58 -3.65
C ILE A 36 -17.14 3.68 -3.70
N GLU A 37 -17.67 4.87 -3.97
CA GLU A 37 -19.12 5.13 -4.03
C GLU A 37 -19.83 4.31 -5.11
N GLN A 38 -19.16 4.06 -6.23
CA GLN A 38 -19.75 3.50 -7.44
C GLN A 38 -19.74 1.96 -7.47
N VAL A 39 -19.02 1.30 -6.56
CA VAL A 39 -18.86 -0.17 -6.58
C VAL A 39 -19.62 -0.87 -5.45
N ASN A 40 -19.76 -2.19 -5.58
CA ASN A 40 -20.31 -3.07 -4.55
C ASN A 40 -19.22 -3.63 -3.60
N SER A 41 -17.98 -3.71 -4.08
CA SER A 41 -16.82 -4.19 -3.31
C SER A 41 -15.80 -3.06 -3.13
N PRO A 42 -16.05 -2.10 -2.23
CA PRO A 42 -15.21 -0.92 -2.09
C PRO A 42 -13.79 -1.24 -1.61
N VAL A 43 -13.62 -2.31 -0.82
CA VAL A 43 -12.29 -2.74 -0.35
C VAL A 43 -11.39 -3.22 -1.49
N ASP A 44 -11.95 -3.84 -2.53
CA ASP A 44 -11.16 -4.26 -3.70
C ASP A 44 -10.53 -3.06 -4.41
N VAL A 45 -11.30 -1.99 -4.63
CA VAL A 45 -10.82 -0.74 -5.24
C VAL A 45 -9.72 -0.12 -4.39
N VAL A 46 -9.89 -0.11 -3.07
CA VAL A 46 -8.88 0.38 -2.13
C VAL A 46 -7.59 -0.42 -2.27
N VAL A 47 -7.67 -1.75 -2.18
CA VAL A 47 -6.51 -2.64 -2.31
C VAL A 47 -5.79 -2.44 -3.64
N ALA A 48 -6.53 -2.43 -4.77
CA ALA A 48 -5.97 -2.23 -6.10
C ALA A 48 -5.27 -0.86 -6.22
N THR A 49 -5.88 0.20 -5.68
CA THR A 49 -5.32 1.56 -5.70
C THR A 49 -4.05 1.65 -4.86
N PHE A 50 -4.04 1.10 -3.65
CA PHE A 50 -2.86 1.12 -2.78
C PHE A 50 -1.71 0.26 -3.31
N TRP A 51 -2.02 -0.85 -3.98
CA TRP A 51 -1.01 -1.65 -4.66
C TRP A 51 -0.32 -0.86 -5.77
N LYS A 52 -1.08 -0.17 -6.62
CA LYS A 52 -0.54 0.72 -7.66
C LYS A 52 0.26 1.87 -7.06
N ALA A 53 -0.22 2.47 -5.97
CA ALA A 53 0.51 3.51 -5.24
C ALA A 53 1.87 3.00 -4.74
N LEU A 54 1.94 1.80 -4.15
CA LEU A 54 3.19 1.19 -3.71
C LEU A 54 4.13 0.89 -4.87
N ALA A 55 3.61 0.34 -5.97
CA ALA A 55 4.40 0.08 -7.17
C ALA A 55 5.00 1.39 -7.72
N HIS A 56 4.21 2.46 -7.74
CA HIS A 56 4.65 3.80 -8.18
C HIS A 56 5.70 4.40 -7.26
N ILE A 57 5.47 4.37 -5.94
CA ILE A 57 6.43 4.90 -4.94
C ILE A 57 7.76 4.16 -4.99
N ASN A 58 7.73 2.84 -5.21
CA ASN A 58 8.92 2.00 -5.29
C ASN A 58 9.55 1.96 -6.70
N SER A 59 8.99 2.68 -7.67
CA SER A 59 9.54 2.71 -9.02
C SER A 59 10.89 3.42 -9.04
N GLN A 60 11.78 2.99 -9.93
CA GLN A 60 13.08 3.60 -10.09
C GLN A 60 12.96 5.08 -10.46
N GLU A 61 12.00 5.44 -11.31
CA GLU A 61 11.71 6.82 -11.71
C GLU A 61 11.33 7.72 -10.52
N THR A 62 10.48 7.22 -9.62
CA THR A 62 10.07 7.98 -8.42
C THR A 62 11.25 8.17 -7.47
N ILE A 63 12.05 7.12 -7.24
CA ILE A 63 13.24 7.18 -6.38
C ILE A 63 14.26 8.17 -6.95
N GLU A 64 14.50 8.14 -8.26
CA GLU A 64 15.40 9.09 -8.94
C GLU A 64 14.87 10.52 -8.86
N THR A 65 13.56 10.72 -8.97
CA THR A 65 12.93 12.04 -8.80
C THR A 65 13.13 12.59 -7.39
N VAL A 66 12.94 11.75 -6.36
CA VAL A 66 13.18 12.14 -4.97
C VAL A 66 14.65 12.51 -4.75
N ARG A 67 15.57 11.66 -5.23
CA ARG A 67 17.03 11.89 -5.12
C ARG A 67 17.47 13.14 -5.87
N LYS A 68 16.91 13.41 -7.05
CA LYS A 68 17.17 14.63 -7.83
C LYS A 68 16.90 15.88 -7.01
N TRP A 69 15.79 15.93 -6.28
CA TRP A 69 15.43 17.10 -5.48
C TRP A 69 16.22 17.19 -4.17
N GLU A 70 16.61 16.06 -3.59
CA GLU A 70 17.56 16.03 -2.46
C GLU A 70 18.93 16.58 -2.86
N LEU A 71 19.50 16.11 -3.96
CA LEU A 71 20.78 16.62 -4.48
C LEU A 71 20.69 18.11 -4.82
N PHE A 72 19.59 18.53 -5.46
CA PHE A 72 19.36 19.95 -5.75
C PHE A 72 19.32 20.82 -4.49
N GLU A 73 18.67 20.35 -3.41
CA GLU A 73 18.62 21.06 -2.13
C GLU A 73 20.03 21.20 -1.54
N GLN A 74 20.81 20.12 -1.53
CA GLN A 74 22.19 20.10 -1.02
C GLN A 74 23.10 21.04 -1.82
N GLU A 75 23.10 20.94 -3.14
CA GLU A 75 23.90 21.80 -4.03
C GLU A 75 23.53 23.29 -3.86
N ALA A 76 22.24 23.59 -3.78
CA ALA A 76 21.79 24.96 -3.61
C ALA A 76 22.09 25.51 -2.20
N ALA A 77 22.02 24.68 -1.17
CA ALA A 77 22.40 25.06 0.18
C ALA A 77 23.90 25.30 0.30
N GLU A 78 24.73 24.51 -0.38
CA GLU A 78 26.17 24.71 -0.46
C GLU A 78 26.52 26.03 -1.17
N GLU A 79 25.80 26.40 -2.23
CA GLU A 79 25.97 27.72 -2.86
C GLU A 79 25.58 28.87 -1.91
N VAL A 80 24.57 28.69 -1.07
CA VAL A 80 24.22 29.66 -0.02
C VAL A 80 25.33 29.73 1.04
N ARG A 81 25.87 28.59 1.49
CA ARG A 81 27.00 28.52 2.42
C ARG A 81 28.21 29.29 1.89
N LEU A 82 28.59 29.05 0.63
CA LEU A 82 29.68 29.76 -0.05
C LEU A 82 29.42 31.26 -0.13
N ALA A 83 28.17 31.68 -0.35
CA ALA A 83 27.82 33.10 -0.34
C ALA A 83 28.08 33.74 1.04
N TYR A 84 27.69 33.06 2.14
CA TYR A 84 27.99 33.51 3.50
C TYR A 84 29.49 33.54 3.80
N LEU A 85 30.25 32.52 3.40
CA LEU A 85 31.72 32.49 3.56
C LEU A 85 32.43 33.66 2.85
N ASN A 86 31.86 34.17 1.77
CA ASN A 86 32.37 35.32 1.02
C ASN A 86 31.77 36.65 1.50
N GLY A 87 31.07 36.68 2.65
CA GLY A 87 30.57 37.92 3.29
C GLY A 87 29.23 38.44 2.76
N GLN A 88 28.41 37.59 2.12
CA GLN A 88 27.07 37.99 1.67
C GLN A 88 26.01 37.74 2.75
N ASP A 89 25.47 38.81 3.32
CA ASP A 89 24.44 38.72 4.38
C ASP A 89 23.02 38.51 3.85
N THR A 90 22.76 38.85 2.58
CA THR A 90 21.41 38.79 2.00
C THR A 90 21.36 37.90 0.76
N MET A 91 20.49 36.90 0.76
CA MET A 91 20.24 36.02 -0.39
C MET A 91 19.12 36.53 -1.29
N PRO A 92 19.12 36.21 -2.60
CA PRO A 92 18.01 36.51 -3.49
C PRO A 92 16.68 35.97 -2.93
N LYS A 93 15.59 36.75 -3.07
CA LYS A 93 14.24 36.36 -2.60
C LYS A 93 13.73 35.07 -3.24
N SER A 94 14.26 34.71 -4.41
CA SER A 94 13.93 33.49 -5.13
C SER A 94 14.49 32.23 -4.47
N VAL A 95 15.42 32.34 -3.52
CA VAL A 95 15.97 31.19 -2.79
C VAL A 95 14.98 30.78 -1.68
N PRO A 96 14.48 29.54 -1.68
CA PRO A 96 13.54 29.04 -0.68
C PRO A 96 14.08 29.20 0.75
N ALA A 97 13.19 29.50 1.69
CA ALA A 97 13.56 29.70 3.10
C ALA A 97 14.31 28.48 3.69
N ARG A 98 13.89 27.28 3.31
CA ARG A 98 14.52 26.02 3.71
C ARG A 98 15.96 25.87 3.22
N ILE A 99 16.20 26.15 1.93
CA ILE A 99 17.55 26.09 1.35
C ILE A 99 18.46 27.13 2.01
N ARG A 100 17.93 28.32 2.32
CA ARG A 100 18.66 29.33 3.09
C ARG A 100 19.01 28.84 4.49
N ALA A 101 18.05 28.27 5.21
CA ALA A 101 18.25 27.74 6.55
C ALA A 101 19.28 26.60 6.56
N LEU A 102 19.24 25.70 5.58
CA LEU A 102 20.22 24.63 5.44
C LEU A 102 21.62 25.20 5.14
N GLY A 103 21.73 26.17 4.23
CA GLY A 103 23.00 26.82 3.91
C GLY A 103 23.62 27.56 5.11
N VAL A 104 22.79 28.22 5.93
CA VAL A 104 23.22 28.83 7.21
C VAL A 104 23.70 27.75 8.18
N SER A 105 22.93 26.66 8.33
CA SER A 105 23.35 25.55 9.19
C SER A 105 24.68 24.94 8.76
N LEU A 106 24.96 24.84 7.46
CA LEU A 106 26.23 24.34 6.94
C LEU A 106 27.37 25.35 7.15
N PHE A 107 27.07 26.65 7.17
CA PHE A 107 28.03 27.70 7.48
C PHE A 107 28.40 27.70 8.98
N ASP A 108 27.41 27.51 9.84
CA ASP A 108 27.57 27.48 11.29
C ASP A 108 28.25 26.19 11.79
N GLN A 109 28.15 25.10 11.04
CA GLN A 109 28.97 23.90 11.23
C GLN A 109 30.43 24.28 10.95
N LYS A 110 31.17 24.61 12.01
CA LYS A 110 32.59 24.98 11.94
C LYS A 110 33.37 23.98 11.09
N ASP A 111 33.75 24.40 9.89
CA ASP A 111 34.92 23.81 9.22
C ASP A 111 36.15 24.18 10.07
N GLU A 112 36.64 23.23 10.87
CA GLU A 112 37.99 23.27 11.44
C GLU A 112 39.01 23.21 10.29
N GLY A 113 39.16 24.33 9.59
CA GLY A 113 39.91 24.37 8.36
C GLY A 113 39.74 25.70 7.65
N VAL A 114 40.16 26.79 8.31
CA VAL A 114 40.25 28.13 7.71
C VAL A 114 40.99 28.04 6.37
N PRO A 115 40.38 28.32 5.20
CA PRO A 115 41.13 28.53 3.99
C PRO A 115 41.55 29.99 3.92
N ARG A 116 42.86 30.19 3.73
CA ARG A 116 43.58 31.38 3.25
C ARG A 116 42.74 32.62 2.96
N ARG A 117 43.17 33.76 3.54
CA ARG A 117 42.81 35.12 3.10
C ARG A 117 42.82 35.21 1.57
N LEU A 118 41.64 35.17 0.97
CA LEU A 118 41.42 35.52 -0.44
C LEU A 118 41.65 37.03 -0.58
N LEU A 119 42.13 37.47 -1.74
CA LEU A 119 42.20 38.90 -2.06
C LEU A 119 40.76 39.44 -2.20
N GLU A 120 40.53 40.70 -1.83
CA GLU A 120 39.20 41.34 -1.93
C GLU A 120 38.59 41.24 -3.35
N SER A 121 39.43 41.31 -4.39
CA SER A 121 39.01 41.14 -5.79
C SER A 121 38.45 39.74 -6.07
N ASP A 122 39.01 38.71 -5.45
CA ASP A 122 38.59 37.32 -5.65
C ASP A 122 37.25 37.06 -4.95
N ILE A 123 37.06 37.68 -3.78
CA ILE A 123 35.80 37.64 -3.03
C ILE A 123 34.67 38.26 -3.85
N GLU A 124 34.88 39.47 -4.40
CA GLU A 124 33.85 40.13 -5.22
C GLU A 124 33.48 39.34 -6.47
N GLU A 125 34.47 38.78 -7.17
CA GLU A 125 34.22 37.98 -8.37
C GLU A 125 33.46 36.68 -8.03
N ASN A 126 33.84 36.02 -6.94
CA ASN A 126 33.16 34.82 -6.45
C ASN A 126 31.71 35.11 -6.05
N LEU A 127 31.46 36.20 -5.32
CA LEU A 127 30.10 36.63 -4.97
C LEU A 127 29.24 36.89 -6.20
N ARG A 128 29.76 37.58 -7.22
CA ARG A 128 29.03 37.82 -8.47
C ARG A 128 28.68 36.50 -9.16
N LYS A 129 29.61 35.55 -9.22
CA LYS A 129 29.38 34.21 -9.79
C LYS A 129 28.30 33.45 -9.03
N ILE A 130 28.38 33.39 -7.69
CA ILE A 130 27.42 32.68 -6.84
C ILE A 130 26.02 33.29 -6.98
N LYS A 131 25.91 34.63 -6.88
CA LYS A 131 24.64 35.34 -7.05
C LYS A 131 23.99 35.05 -8.41
N LYS A 132 24.78 35.04 -9.49
CA LYS A 132 24.29 34.71 -10.84
C LYS A 132 23.78 33.27 -10.92
N ARG A 133 24.49 32.30 -10.31
CA ARG A 133 24.08 30.89 -10.26
C ARG A 133 22.77 30.72 -9.48
N LEU A 134 22.65 31.32 -8.30
CA LEU A 134 21.42 31.28 -7.51
C LEU A 134 20.25 31.94 -8.24
N GLN A 135 20.46 33.08 -8.91
CA GLN A 135 19.42 33.73 -9.72
C GLN A 135 18.99 32.85 -10.91
N SER A 136 19.92 32.19 -11.60
CA SER A 136 19.59 31.29 -12.72
C SER A 136 18.77 30.06 -12.29
N LYS A 137 18.75 29.70 -11.01
CA LYS A 137 17.96 28.59 -10.46
C LYS A 137 16.51 28.97 -10.12
N GLY A 138 16.08 30.21 -10.38
CA GLY A 138 14.76 30.72 -9.96
C GLY A 138 13.57 29.80 -10.28
N GLN A 139 13.48 29.28 -11.51
CA GLN A 139 12.42 28.32 -11.88
C GLN A 139 12.53 27.00 -11.12
N LYS A 140 13.75 26.45 -10.97
CA LYS A 140 13.98 25.20 -10.23
C LYS A 140 13.62 25.36 -8.75
N PHE A 141 13.84 26.53 -8.16
CA PHE A 141 13.41 26.82 -6.79
C PHE A 141 11.90 26.78 -6.63
N TYR A 142 11.15 27.36 -7.58
CA TYR A 142 9.70 27.29 -7.59
C TYR A 142 9.18 25.85 -7.69
N GLU A 143 9.77 25.06 -8.59
CA GLU A 143 9.42 23.64 -8.75
C GLU A 143 9.76 22.82 -7.50
N TYR A 144 10.93 23.05 -6.91
CA TYR A 144 11.36 22.42 -5.65
C TYR A 144 10.38 22.73 -4.52
N GLU A 145 9.97 23.99 -4.31
CA GLU A 145 9.01 24.33 -3.24
C GLU A 145 7.65 23.66 -3.46
N ARG A 146 7.20 23.55 -4.72
CA ARG A 146 5.96 22.83 -5.04
C ARG A 146 6.06 21.35 -4.67
N VAL A 147 7.15 20.68 -5.04
CA VAL A 147 7.40 19.26 -4.70
C VAL A 147 7.56 19.08 -3.19
N TYR A 148 8.29 19.99 -2.54
CA TYR A 148 8.51 19.93 -1.10
C TYR A 148 7.20 20.04 -0.32
N LYS A 149 6.30 20.94 -0.75
CA LYS A 149 5.02 21.18 -0.07
C LYS A 149 3.98 20.09 -0.33
N TRP A 150 3.89 19.61 -1.57
CA TRP A 150 2.76 18.77 -1.99
C TRP A 150 3.15 17.35 -2.41
N GLY A 151 4.36 17.16 -2.94
CA GLY A 151 4.81 15.90 -3.51
C GLY A 151 5.55 14.97 -2.54
N LEU A 152 5.97 13.83 -3.07
CA LEU A 152 6.93 12.94 -2.44
C LEU A 152 8.34 13.53 -2.52
N ASN A 153 9.06 13.54 -1.41
CA ASN A 153 10.40 14.05 -1.29
C ASN A 153 11.19 13.28 -0.22
N HIS A 154 12.49 13.53 -0.11
CA HIS A 154 13.37 12.75 0.77
C HIS A 154 12.97 12.85 2.26
N THR A 155 12.30 13.93 2.69
CA THR A 155 11.85 14.09 4.08
C THR A 155 10.60 13.30 4.44
N ASN A 156 9.76 12.97 3.44
CA ASN A 156 8.50 12.24 3.66
C ASN A 156 8.46 10.85 3.01
N PHE A 157 9.45 10.50 2.18
CA PHE A 157 9.47 9.26 1.39
C PHE A 157 9.18 8.01 2.23
N MET A 158 9.99 7.79 3.28
CA MET A 158 9.84 6.60 4.11
C MET A 158 8.52 6.58 4.87
N LYS A 159 8.08 7.73 5.38
CA LYS A 159 6.80 7.84 6.09
C LYS A 159 5.63 7.47 5.17
N VAL A 160 5.55 8.11 4.00
CA VAL A 160 4.48 7.87 3.02
C VAL A 160 4.50 6.42 2.55
N ARG A 161 5.67 5.87 2.22
CA ARG A 161 5.82 4.47 1.82
C ARG A 161 5.29 3.51 2.89
N THR A 162 5.71 3.70 4.15
CA THR A 162 5.29 2.85 5.26
C THR A 162 3.80 2.98 5.56
N GLU A 163 3.22 4.19 5.53
CA GLU A 163 1.79 4.40 5.73
C GLU A 163 0.94 3.77 4.62
N THR A 164 1.39 3.91 3.36
CA THR A 164 0.77 3.27 2.18
C THR A 164 0.83 1.74 2.32
N GLN A 165 1.98 1.20 2.74
CA GLN A 165 2.17 -0.24 2.92
C GLN A 165 1.28 -0.80 4.02
N LYS A 166 1.24 -0.15 5.20
CA LYS A 166 0.36 -0.55 6.30
C LYS A 166 -1.11 -0.53 5.89
N SER A 167 -1.52 0.49 5.14
CA SER A 167 -2.89 0.60 4.64
C SER A 167 -3.21 -0.54 3.66
N PHE A 168 -2.32 -0.80 2.70
CA PHE A 168 -2.45 -1.92 1.77
C PHE A 168 -2.58 -3.26 2.52
N GLU A 169 -1.65 -3.56 3.42
CA GLU A 169 -1.63 -4.82 4.19
C GLU A 169 -2.90 -4.99 5.00
N LYS A 170 -3.41 -3.92 5.63
CA LYS A 170 -4.67 -3.98 6.39
C LYS A 170 -5.87 -4.31 5.50
N PHE A 171 -6.06 -3.58 4.39
CA PHE A 171 -7.20 -3.81 3.50
C PHE A 171 -7.10 -5.14 2.76
N PHE A 172 -5.88 -5.55 2.38
CA PHE A 172 -5.64 -6.85 1.76
C PHE A 172 -5.94 -8.00 2.72
N HIS A 173 -5.53 -7.87 3.99
CA HIS A 173 -5.87 -8.83 5.04
C HIS A 173 -7.39 -8.92 5.24
N ASP A 174 -8.07 -7.79 5.35
CA ASP A 174 -9.53 -7.75 5.52
C ASP A 174 -10.25 -8.40 4.33
N LEU A 175 -9.79 -8.12 3.10
CA LEU A 175 -10.33 -8.70 1.89
C LEU A 175 -10.14 -10.22 1.85
N ASN A 176 -8.95 -10.72 2.16
CA ASN A 176 -8.70 -12.16 2.17
C ASN A 176 -9.47 -12.87 3.29
N THR A 177 -9.58 -12.22 4.46
CA THR A 177 -10.42 -12.73 5.55
C THR A 177 -11.88 -12.80 5.13
N SER A 178 -12.37 -11.79 4.39
CA SER A 178 -13.72 -11.80 3.81
C SER A 178 -13.91 -12.98 2.85
N LYS A 179 -12.97 -13.20 1.93
CA LYS A 179 -13.02 -14.35 1.01
C LYS A 179 -13.09 -15.68 1.77
N MET A 180 -12.27 -15.84 2.80
CA MET A 180 -12.23 -17.03 3.65
C MET A 180 -13.58 -17.30 4.34
N ILE A 181 -14.25 -16.29 4.91
CA ILE A 181 -15.55 -16.47 5.58
C ILE A 181 -16.75 -16.52 4.61
N THR A 182 -16.56 -16.13 3.34
CA THR A 182 -17.60 -16.12 2.31
C THR A 182 -17.51 -17.28 1.34
N GLN A 183 -16.55 -18.20 1.52
CA GLN A 183 -16.49 -19.46 0.78
C GLN A 183 -17.84 -20.18 0.80
N PRO A 184 -18.18 -20.90 -0.28
CA PRO A 184 -19.50 -21.51 -0.43
C PRO A 184 -19.76 -22.52 0.68
N VAL A 185 -20.53 -22.09 1.68
CA VAL A 185 -21.18 -22.99 2.62
C VAL A 185 -22.42 -23.53 1.92
N PHE A 186 -22.68 -24.84 1.98
CA PHE A 186 -23.99 -25.36 1.59
C PHE A 186 -25.09 -24.73 2.47
N TYR A 187 -25.67 -23.62 2.01
CA TYR A 187 -26.82 -22.97 2.63
C TYR A 187 -28.09 -23.78 2.30
N GLY A 188 -28.98 -23.97 3.27
CA GLY A 188 -30.27 -24.66 3.04
C GLY A 188 -30.48 -25.90 3.90
N ASP A 189 -30.99 -27.00 3.35
CA ASP A 189 -31.18 -28.27 4.07
C ASP A 189 -29.94 -29.16 4.00
N PHE A 190 -29.63 -29.90 5.07
CA PHE A 190 -28.45 -30.77 5.15
C PHE A 190 -28.57 -31.97 4.20
N GLU A 191 -29.78 -32.52 4.01
CA GLU A 191 -29.98 -33.65 3.10
C GLU A 191 -29.85 -33.22 1.63
N ASN A 192 -30.33 -32.03 1.27
CA ASN A 192 -30.06 -31.46 -0.07
C ASN A 192 -28.56 -31.21 -0.30
N ALA A 193 -27.83 -30.77 0.72
CA ALA A 193 -26.38 -30.58 0.63
C ALA A 193 -25.65 -31.90 0.38
N LYS A 194 -26.00 -32.97 1.13
CA LYS A 194 -25.48 -34.33 0.88
C LYS A 194 -25.73 -34.79 -0.55
N GLU A 195 -26.94 -34.58 -1.04
CA GLU A 195 -27.28 -35.00 -2.39
C GLU A 195 -26.48 -34.22 -3.44
N THR A 196 -26.26 -32.93 -3.21
CA THR A 196 -25.41 -32.10 -4.07
C THR A 196 -23.97 -32.60 -4.07
N ILE A 197 -23.39 -32.90 -2.90
CA ILE A 197 -22.02 -33.46 -2.74
C ILE A 197 -21.86 -34.75 -3.57
N ARG A 198 -22.87 -35.63 -3.56
CA ARG A 198 -22.84 -36.88 -4.35
C ARG A 198 -22.81 -36.66 -5.85
N HIS A 199 -23.29 -35.53 -6.33
CA HIS A 199 -23.41 -35.20 -7.76
C HIS A 199 -22.33 -34.26 -8.27
N MET A 200 -21.55 -33.64 -7.38
CA MET A 200 -20.38 -32.83 -7.75
C MET A 200 -19.37 -33.66 -8.52
N ASP A 201 -18.68 -33.03 -9.47
CA ASP A 201 -17.53 -33.67 -10.11
C ASP A 201 -16.32 -33.74 -9.15
N ASN A 202 -15.25 -34.43 -9.56
CA ASN A 202 -14.10 -34.64 -8.69
C ASN A 202 -13.32 -33.35 -8.39
N TYR A 203 -13.31 -32.38 -9.31
CA TYR A 203 -12.63 -31.10 -9.11
C TYR A 203 -13.43 -30.22 -8.15
N GLU A 204 -14.74 -30.11 -8.34
CA GLU A 204 -15.64 -29.40 -7.43
C GLU A 204 -15.54 -29.96 -6.00
N LEU A 205 -15.52 -31.30 -5.87
CA LEU A 205 -15.44 -31.97 -4.59
C LEU A 205 -14.12 -31.72 -3.86
N LEU A 206 -12.98 -31.73 -4.58
CA LEU A 206 -11.67 -31.41 -4.02
C LEU A 206 -11.55 -29.93 -3.66
N SER A 207 -12.07 -29.02 -4.49
CA SER A 207 -12.10 -27.59 -4.20
C SER A 207 -12.89 -27.28 -2.93
N ILE A 208 -14.04 -27.91 -2.75
CA ILE A 208 -14.88 -27.71 -1.57
C ILE A 208 -14.26 -28.37 -0.34
N PHE A 209 -13.55 -29.49 -0.50
CA PHE A 209 -12.79 -30.09 0.59
C PHE A 209 -11.73 -29.14 1.15
N ASP A 210 -10.97 -28.47 0.28
CA ASP A 210 -9.99 -27.46 0.69
C ASP A 210 -10.67 -26.30 1.43
N ASP A 211 -11.79 -25.78 0.91
CA ASP A 211 -12.56 -24.70 1.57
C ASP A 211 -13.08 -25.10 2.96
N TYR A 212 -13.53 -26.36 3.13
CA TYR A 212 -14.04 -26.86 4.41
C TYR A 212 -12.94 -27.35 5.36
N SER A 213 -11.70 -27.50 4.90
CA SER A 213 -10.56 -27.90 5.73
C SER A 213 -10.08 -26.79 6.68
N LEU A 214 -10.48 -25.54 6.43
CA LEU A 214 -10.16 -24.40 7.29
C LEU A 214 -10.74 -24.56 8.68
N THR A 215 -9.85 -24.52 9.66
CA THR A 215 -10.21 -24.73 11.06
C THR A 215 -10.88 -23.51 11.66
N ASP A 216 -11.75 -23.72 12.64
CA ASP A 216 -12.42 -22.61 13.31
C ASP A 216 -11.44 -21.70 14.05
N THR A 217 -10.34 -22.26 14.56
CA THR A 217 -9.24 -21.50 15.18
C THR A 217 -8.57 -20.56 14.19
N GLU A 218 -8.27 -21.04 12.99
CA GLU A 218 -7.66 -20.25 11.93
C GLU A 218 -8.57 -19.10 11.48
N ILE A 219 -9.88 -19.39 11.37
CA ILE A 219 -10.87 -18.38 10.98
C ILE A 219 -10.99 -17.32 12.07
N GLU A 220 -11.11 -17.71 13.34
CA GLU A 220 -11.16 -16.79 14.47
C GLU A 220 -9.91 -15.89 14.55
N GLU A 221 -8.72 -16.46 14.32
CA GLU A 221 -7.48 -15.68 14.35
C GLU A 221 -7.46 -14.61 13.26
N ASN A 222 -7.85 -14.96 12.04
CA ASN A 222 -7.89 -14.04 10.91
C ASN A 222 -8.95 -12.95 11.09
N VAL A 223 -10.14 -13.30 11.59
CA VAL A 223 -11.21 -12.34 11.88
C VAL A 223 -10.81 -11.39 13.02
N ARG A 224 -10.13 -11.88 14.05
CA ARG A 224 -9.58 -11.04 15.11
C ARG A 224 -8.55 -10.05 14.55
N LYS A 225 -7.65 -10.47 13.65
CA LYS A 225 -6.70 -9.58 12.95
C LYS A 225 -7.41 -8.56 12.06
N ALA A 226 -8.56 -8.93 11.48
CA ALA A 226 -9.45 -8.03 10.75
C ALA A 226 -10.31 -7.13 11.67
N ASN A 227 -10.01 -7.09 12.98
CA ASN A 227 -10.75 -6.32 13.98
C ASN A 227 -12.26 -6.66 14.01
N TYR A 228 -12.61 -7.94 13.83
CA TYR A 228 -13.99 -8.40 13.78
C TYR A 228 -14.85 -7.66 12.75
N PHE A 229 -14.22 -7.20 11.66
CA PHE A 229 -14.82 -6.34 10.64
C PHE A 229 -15.50 -5.07 11.20
N ARG A 230 -15.02 -4.55 12.33
CA ARG A 230 -15.48 -3.26 12.84
C ARG A 230 -14.89 -2.13 12.00
N TYR A 231 -15.77 -1.36 11.36
CA TYR A 231 -15.39 -0.18 10.60
C TYR A 231 -15.37 1.08 11.47
N GLU A 232 -14.34 1.89 11.28
CA GLU A 232 -14.25 3.24 11.83
C GLU A 232 -14.27 4.22 10.65
N ARG A 233 -15.25 5.14 10.67
CA ARG A 233 -15.38 6.15 9.62
C ARG A 233 -14.15 7.03 9.55
N ARG A 234 -13.75 7.36 8.32
CA ARG A 234 -12.60 8.21 8.07
C ARG A 234 -13.03 9.62 7.68
N GLY A 235 -12.36 10.62 8.26
CA GLY A 235 -12.62 12.03 7.95
C GLY A 235 -12.10 12.48 6.58
N ASP A 236 -11.26 11.67 5.94
CA ASP A 236 -10.71 11.90 4.60
C ASP A 236 -11.52 11.21 3.48
N LEU A 237 -12.61 10.54 3.82
CA LEU A 237 -13.58 9.99 2.86
C LEU A 237 -14.85 10.83 2.85
N THR A 238 -15.54 10.86 1.71
CA THR A 238 -16.92 11.39 1.65
C THR A 238 -17.86 10.56 2.54
N GLU A 239 -19.01 11.14 2.89
CA GLU A 239 -20.04 10.43 3.68
C GLU A 239 -20.51 9.16 2.96
N LYS A 240 -20.79 9.26 1.65
CA LYS A 240 -21.23 8.12 0.85
C LYS A 240 -20.17 7.03 0.72
N ALA A 241 -18.89 7.40 0.59
CA ALA A 241 -17.80 6.43 0.55
C ALA A 241 -17.67 5.71 1.91
N ASN A 242 -17.82 6.45 3.02
CA ASN A 242 -17.89 5.85 4.35
C ASN A 242 -19.08 4.89 4.48
N ASP A 243 -20.27 5.26 4.00
CA ASP A 243 -21.47 4.41 4.03
C ASP A 243 -21.23 3.08 3.28
N LYS A 244 -20.59 3.14 2.11
CA LYS A 244 -20.25 1.95 1.30
C LYS A 244 -19.25 1.04 2.00
N MET A 245 -18.19 1.62 2.55
CA MET A 245 -17.21 0.87 3.34
C MET A 245 -17.88 0.21 4.55
N GLU A 246 -18.66 0.98 5.31
CA GLU A 246 -19.39 0.50 6.48
C GLU A 246 -20.35 -0.64 6.14
N ALA A 247 -21.08 -0.54 5.03
CA ALA A 247 -21.97 -1.60 4.55
C ALA A 247 -21.19 -2.90 4.23
N TRP A 248 -20.03 -2.80 3.58
CA TRP A 248 -19.19 -3.95 3.30
C TRP A 248 -18.68 -4.63 4.57
N TYR A 249 -18.19 -3.83 5.54
CA TYR A 249 -17.72 -4.35 6.83
C TYR A 249 -18.85 -4.97 7.67
N ASN A 250 -20.01 -4.31 7.72
CA ASN A 250 -21.19 -4.83 8.44
C ASN A 250 -21.68 -6.16 7.85
N ARG A 251 -21.75 -6.28 6.52
CA ARG A 251 -22.08 -7.54 5.84
C ARG A 251 -21.13 -8.67 6.25
N ASN A 252 -19.82 -8.42 6.24
CA ASN A 252 -18.83 -9.43 6.61
C ASN A 252 -18.93 -9.84 8.08
N ARG A 253 -19.21 -8.88 8.97
CA ARG A 253 -19.49 -9.16 10.38
C ARG A 253 -20.71 -10.07 10.54
N GLU A 254 -21.80 -9.81 9.83
CA GLU A 254 -23.01 -10.65 9.86
C GLU A 254 -22.76 -12.06 9.34
N ILE A 255 -21.96 -12.20 8.28
CA ILE A 255 -21.54 -13.50 7.75
C ILE A 255 -20.75 -14.27 8.80
N TYR A 256 -19.78 -13.63 9.45
CA TYR A 256 -18.99 -14.27 10.48
C TYR A 256 -19.83 -14.69 11.71
N GLU A 257 -20.79 -13.87 12.16
CA GLU A 257 -21.70 -14.27 13.25
C GLU A 257 -22.59 -15.46 12.85
N THR A 258 -23.06 -15.49 11.60
CA THR A 258 -23.78 -16.64 11.04
C THR A 258 -22.90 -17.87 10.97
N TRP A 259 -21.63 -17.68 10.61
CA TRP A 259 -20.64 -18.73 10.48
C TRP A 259 -20.40 -19.44 11.82
N LYS A 260 -20.30 -18.71 12.94
CA LYS A 260 -20.17 -19.28 14.30
C LYS A 260 -21.30 -20.23 14.67
N ILE A 261 -22.53 -19.86 14.32
CA ILE A 261 -23.73 -20.65 14.63
C ILE A 261 -23.75 -21.95 13.80
N ASN A 262 -23.19 -21.91 12.58
CA ASN A 262 -23.22 -23.03 11.64
C ASN A 262 -22.03 -23.99 11.76
N THR A 263 -21.10 -23.82 12.71
CA THR A 263 -19.96 -24.72 12.94
C THR A 263 -20.36 -26.20 12.99
N PRO A 264 -21.34 -26.66 13.80
CA PRO A 264 -21.69 -28.08 13.86
C PRO A 264 -22.14 -28.64 12.51
N ARG A 265 -22.88 -27.84 11.74
CA ARG A 265 -23.32 -28.21 10.40
C ARG A 265 -22.15 -28.30 9.43
N ARG A 266 -21.19 -27.37 9.49
CA ARG A 266 -19.98 -27.41 8.66
C ARG A 266 -19.16 -28.67 8.91
N VAL A 267 -19.00 -29.07 10.17
CA VAL A 267 -18.33 -30.33 10.53
C VAL A 267 -19.05 -31.53 9.89
N LEU A 268 -20.39 -31.58 9.97
CA LEU A 268 -21.15 -32.64 9.33
C LEU A 268 -21.00 -32.66 7.81
N LEU A 269 -21.02 -31.49 7.16
CA LEU A 269 -20.82 -31.38 5.72
C LEU A 269 -19.41 -31.80 5.30
N TYR A 270 -18.38 -31.38 6.05
CA TYR A 270 -17.00 -31.83 5.86
C TYR A 270 -16.89 -33.36 5.95
N MET A 271 -17.55 -33.99 6.92
CA MET A 271 -17.59 -35.45 7.02
C MET A 271 -18.25 -36.11 5.81
N GLU A 272 -19.31 -35.52 5.24
CA GLU A 272 -19.96 -36.06 4.05
C GLU A 272 -19.10 -35.87 2.78
N ILE A 273 -18.40 -34.74 2.65
CA ILE A 273 -17.41 -34.50 1.58
C ILE A 273 -16.29 -35.55 1.67
N VAL A 274 -15.73 -35.76 2.87
CA VAL A 274 -14.69 -36.77 3.13
C VAL A 274 -15.16 -38.17 2.75
N LYS A 275 -16.37 -38.57 3.17
CA LYS A 275 -16.95 -39.87 2.81
C LYS A 275 -17.07 -40.03 1.30
N GLU A 276 -17.49 -38.98 0.60
CA GLU A 276 -17.66 -39.02 -0.85
C GLU A 276 -16.31 -39.10 -1.58
N ILE A 277 -15.30 -38.36 -1.11
CA ILE A 277 -13.92 -38.45 -1.59
C ILE A 277 -13.35 -39.87 -1.40
N ASP A 278 -13.51 -40.43 -0.20
CA ASP A 278 -13.04 -41.78 0.14
C ASP A 278 -13.78 -42.83 -0.70
N ARG A 279 -15.10 -42.68 -0.90
CA ARG A 279 -15.92 -43.55 -1.77
C ARG A 279 -15.44 -43.55 -3.22
N ARG A 280 -14.99 -42.39 -3.70
CA ARG A 280 -14.46 -42.20 -5.06
C ARG A 280 -12.97 -42.49 -5.18
N THR A 281 -12.30 -42.82 -4.07
CA THR A 281 -10.84 -43.04 -4.01
C THR A 281 -10.03 -41.89 -4.61
N LEU A 282 -10.49 -40.64 -4.41
CA LEU A 282 -9.73 -39.46 -4.86
C LEU A 282 -8.55 -39.24 -3.91
N LEU A 283 -7.40 -38.89 -4.49
CA LEU A 283 -6.20 -38.59 -3.72
C LEU A 283 -6.39 -37.25 -3.01
N ARG A 284 -6.41 -37.28 -1.69
CA ARG A 284 -6.37 -36.06 -0.87
C ARG A 284 -4.93 -35.60 -0.66
N PRO A 285 -4.68 -34.28 -0.57
CA PRO A 285 -3.37 -33.74 -0.18
C PRO A 285 -2.90 -34.24 1.20
N ASP A 286 -3.84 -34.51 2.11
CA ASP A 286 -3.59 -34.99 3.48
C ASP A 286 -3.43 -36.52 3.61
N SER A 287 -3.56 -37.25 2.50
CA SER A 287 -3.37 -38.70 2.50
C SER A 287 -1.88 -39.03 2.42
N VAL A 288 -1.46 -40.14 3.04
CA VAL A 288 -0.09 -40.68 2.95
C VAL A 288 0.38 -40.76 1.49
N VAL A 289 -0.52 -41.04 0.54
CA VAL A 289 -0.21 -41.10 -0.89
C VAL A 289 -0.01 -39.69 -1.51
N GLY A 290 -0.77 -38.69 -1.06
CA GLY A 290 -0.60 -37.28 -1.44
C GLY A 290 0.71 -36.68 -0.94
N GLU A 291 1.08 -36.96 0.32
CA GLU A 291 2.39 -36.60 0.89
C GLU A 291 3.54 -37.26 0.12
N MET A 292 3.43 -38.56 -0.21
CA MET A 292 4.45 -39.29 -0.96
C MET A 292 4.64 -38.78 -2.41
N LEU A 293 3.59 -38.26 -3.05
CA LEU A 293 3.68 -37.65 -4.38
C LEU A 293 4.27 -36.23 -4.33
N ALA A 294 3.91 -35.42 -3.32
CA ALA A 294 4.49 -34.10 -3.10
C ALA A 294 5.99 -34.15 -2.80
N GLU A 295 6.46 -35.22 -2.17
CA GLU A 295 7.88 -35.47 -1.88
C GLU A 295 8.63 -36.18 -3.03
N GLY A 296 7.95 -36.53 -4.14
CA GLY A 296 8.57 -37.25 -5.26
C GLY A 296 9.07 -38.65 -4.93
N LYS A 297 8.48 -39.32 -3.93
CA LYS A 297 8.97 -40.58 -3.34
C LYS A 297 8.35 -41.86 -3.90
N TRP A 298 7.69 -41.81 -5.05
CA TRP A 298 7.26 -43.01 -5.77
C TRP A 298 8.23 -43.34 -6.92
N MET A 299 9.09 -44.33 -6.67
CA MET A 299 9.73 -45.20 -7.67
C MET A 299 9.28 -46.64 -7.42
#